data_AF-A0A178K6M6-F1
#
_entry.id   AF-A0A178K6M6-F1
#
_cell.length_a   1.000
_cell.length_b   1.000
_cell.length_c   1.000
_cell.angle_alpha   90.00
_cell.angle_beta   90.00
_cell.angle_gamma   90.00
#
_symmetry.space_group_name_H-M   'P 1'
#
loop_
_entity.id
_entity.type
_entity.pdbx_description
1 polymer ?
#
loop_
_entity_poly.entity_id
_entity_poly.type
_entity_poly.pdbx_seq_one_letter_code
_entity_poly.pdbx_strand_id
1 'polypeptide(L)'
;MIAKQQGAAAIYFIFIIGAIMSMGVLAIEGSRYIGKKARLGDAMEAASIAVAEADITKADFNQAKANHLAKQWLGHLVTDAQKMEISTSRKIKENHYGISNNSPTKFAYYRYDIEAVSTHESWFKFTNWPAFDKEVKVANTGAAGRIQGAPIDIVFVADFSESMDNDQKGYQPNGKEDDDDKIDLLKKIVTDVTTALHKNNPESSFAFIPFTKRIVIQRTDAKGKLRFYCVSPLLSPQGSVFESVRKSPAFPKLVLTMHKKDHKCKTSDTEAYGRKERTHIYNDYCFTKEQISVAERYLFWLCPFEDSDSKSHFDLKDNDDDCDEDEDYIIGHECSKMPFRYKNNLRIDYNPTDMTNSPQWNNHIDIKRTAKEINLSKLPLFSSIIPYDHLQDGLFDDDDDDGIDFERHCAEWEDDDNVPEHYVLDRRKYYSTKDLNKHFLDKIEEMEEDGGTDMYQGLLAAPSQFYGATNKERVIVVLSDGLENNDMFDKLEKAGLCKNIKRALSHNSKGESHNVHLLFVKFSHREKAKGDDDDDEELDHHNSLPVYKRCFGENIIDANKHDKISDAILNHLTDETGHNFYR
;
A
#
# COMPACT_ATOMS: atom_id res chain seq x y z
N MET A 1 82.67 -49.46 33.27
CA MET A 1 82.40 -48.11 33.82
C MET A 1 80.94 -47.66 33.61
N ILE A 2 79.95 -48.58 33.58
CA ILE A 2 78.54 -48.28 33.18
C ILE A 2 77.52 -48.50 34.32
N ALA A 3 77.94 -48.95 35.51
CA ALA A 3 77.01 -49.36 36.57
C ALA A 3 76.72 -48.28 37.66
N LYS A 4 77.16 -47.03 37.52
CA LYS A 4 77.09 -46.01 38.60
C LYS A 4 76.24 -44.76 38.34
N GLN A 5 75.48 -44.68 37.23
CA GLN A 5 74.66 -43.50 36.88
C GLN A 5 73.14 -43.76 36.72
N GLN A 6 72.64 -44.93 37.11
CA GLN A 6 71.21 -45.27 36.91
C GLN A 6 70.23 -44.49 37.82
N GLY A 7 70.71 -43.84 38.90
CA GLY A 7 69.86 -43.09 39.83
C GLY A 7 69.56 -41.64 39.41
N ALA A 8 70.53 -40.92 38.85
CA ALA A 8 70.36 -39.51 38.49
C ALA A 8 69.46 -39.33 37.25
N ALA A 9 69.58 -40.22 36.26
CA ALA A 9 68.74 -40.19 35.06
C ALA A 9 67.26 -40.42 35.37
N ALA A 10 66.93 -41.27 36.35
CA ALA A 10 65.57 -41.51 36.79
C ALA A 10 64.93 -40.26 37.43
N ILE A 11 65.70 -39.49 38.20
CA ILE A 11 65.22 -38.24 38.83
C ILE A 11 64.90 -37.20 37.74
N TYR A 12 65.79 -36.98 36.78
CA TYR A 12 65.52 -36.05 35.67
C TYR A 12 64.33 -36.50 34.82
N PHE A 13 64.18 -37.80 34.58
CA PHE A 13 63.07 -38.35 33.83
C PHE A 13 61.71 -38.07 34.50
N ILE A 14 61.62 -38.21 35.83
CA ILE A 14 60.41 -37.90 36.60
C ILE A 14 60.04 -36.41 36.45
N PHE A 15 61.01 -35.50 36.51
CA PHE A 15 60.75 -34.07 36.35
C PHE A 15 60.32 -33.71 34.91
N ILE A 16 60.96 -34.29 33.89
CA ILE A 16 60.64 -34.02 32.48
C ILE A 16 59.26 -34.58 32.12
N ILE A 17 58.98 -35.83 32.49
CA ILE A 17 57.64 -36.41 32.32
C ILE A 17 56.60 -35.58 33.05
N GLY A 18 56.95 -35.10 34.24
CA GLY A 18 56.04 -34.27 35.02
C GLY A 18 55.67 -32.98 34.29
N ALA A 19 56.67 -32.29 33.76
CA ALA A 19 56.48 -31.09 32.96
C ALA A 19 55.66 -31.36 31.67
N ILE A 20 55.95 -32.43 30.96
CA ILE A 20 55.22 -32.80 29.73
C ILE A 20 53.75 -33.12 30.04
N MET A 21 53.48 -33.87 31.11
CA MET A 21 52.10 -34.17 31.52
C MET A 21 51.34 -32.90 31.93
N SER A 22 51.95 -32.00 32.71
CA SER A 22 51.33 -30.72 33.06
C SER A 22 51.03 -29.86 31.82
N MET A 23 51.96 -29.77 30.87
CA MET A 23 51.70 -29.07 29.60
C MET A 23 50.57 -29.73 28.80
N GLY A 24 50.54 -31.05 28.74
CA GLY A 24 49.47 -31.80 28.07
C GLY A 24 48.10 -31.54 28.71
N VAL A 25 48.01 -31.57 30.04
CA VAL A 25 46.79 -31.27 30.80
C VAL A 25 46.31 -29.84 30.52
N LEU A 26 47.21 -28.86 30.62
CA LEU A 26 46.89 -27.46 30.34
C LEU A 26 46.47 -27.24 28.88
N ALA A 27 47.11 -27.92 27.92
CA ALA A 27 46.76 -27.82 26.50
C ALA A 27 45.38 -28.41 26.22
N ILE A 28 45.08 -29.60 26.76
CA ILE A 28 43.79 -30.27 26.59
C ILE A 28 42.67 -29.44 27.23
N GLU A 29 42.82 -29.05 28.49
CA GLU A 29 41.77 -28.25 29.16
C GLU A 29 41.68 -26.83 28.61
N GLY A 30 42.81 -26.20 28.29
CA GLY A 30 42.84 -24.87 27.70
C GLY A 30 42.11 -24.83 26.35
N SER A 31 42.39 -25.80 25.47
CA SER A 31 41.67 -25.92 24.19
C SER A 31 40.17 -26.14 24.38
N ARG A 32 39.78 -26.95 25.37
CA ARG A 32 38.38 -27.17 25.73
C ARG A 32 37.70 -25.89 26.21
N TYR A 33 38.33 -25.10 27.08
CA TYR A 33 37.75 -23.86 27.59
C TYR A 33 37.68 -22.76 26.53
N ILE A 34 38.65 -22.69 25.60
CA ILE A 34 38.57 -21.81 24.42
C ILE A 34 37.35 -22.18 23.57
N GLY A 35 37.14 -23.47 23.30
CA GLY A 35 35.95 -23.94 22.58
C GLY A 35 34.64 -23.64 23.30
N LYS A 36 34.59 -23.84 24.63
CA LYS A 36 33.42 -23.46 25.46
C LYS A 36 33.15 -21.96 25.42
N LYS A 37 34.20 -21.13 25.42
CA LYS A 37 34.06 -19.67 25.30
C LYS A 37 33.50 -19.26 23.93
N ALA A 38 33.96 -19.89 22.85
CA ALA A 38 33.45 -19.64 21.50
C ALA A 38 31.96 -20.01 21.39
N ARG A 39 31.58 -21.22 21.81
CA ARG A 39 30.16 -21.65 21.84
C ARG A 39 29.28 -20.74 22.69
N LEU A 40 29.78 -20.29 23.84
CA LEU A 40 29.08 -19.31 24.66
C LEU A 40 28.91 -17.98 23.91
N GLY A 41 29.87 -17.57 23.09
CA GLY A 41 29.77 -16.38 22.24
C GLY A 41 28.64 -16.51 21.23
N ASP A 42 28.65 -17.58 20.43
CA ASP A 42 27.63 -17.84 19.41
C ASP A 42 26.22 -17.92 20.05
N ALA A 43 26.11 -18.60 21.19
CA ALA A 43 24.85 -18.71 21.92
C ALA A 43 24.36 -17.36 22.45
N MET A 44 25.27 -16.47 22.85
CA MET A 44 24.94 -15.14 23.34
C MET A 44 24.53 -14.18 22.22
N GLU A 45 25.09 -14.31 21.02
CA GLU A 45 24.63 -13.56 19.85
C GLU A 45 23.17 -13.93 19.54
N ALA A 46 22.87 -15.23 19.41
CA ALA A 46 21.50 -15.71 19.20
C ALA A 46 20.54 -15.26 20.32
N ALA A 47 20.96 -15.38 21.58
CA ALA A 47 20.16 -14.94 22.72
C ALA A 47 19.92 -13.41 22.70
N SER A 48 20.90 -12.62 22.28
CA SER A 48 20.78 -11.16 22.22
C SER A 48 19.78 -10.70 21.16
N ILE A 49 19.77 -11.37 19.99
CA ILE A 49 18.77 -11.15 18.96
C ILE A 49 17.37 -11.52 19.50
N ALA A 50 17.23 -12.70 20.09
CA ALA A 50 15.95 -13.15 20.62
C ALA A 50 15.38 -12.21 21.71
N VAL A 51 16.25 -11.67 22.57
CA VAL A 51 15.86 -10.66 23.56
C VAL A 51 15.46 -9.33 22.91
N ALA A 52 16.17 -8.90 21.85
CA ALA A 52 15.84 -7.67 21.11
C ALA A 52 14.48 -7.76 20.41
N GLU A 53 14.15 -8.93 19.85
CA GLU A 53 12.86 -9.20 19.19
C GLU A 53 11.71 -9.30 20.19
N ALA A 54 11.91 -9.99 21.31
CA ALA A 54 10.87 -10.19 22.32
C ALA A 54 10.57 -8.95 23.19
N ASP A 55 11.42 -7.92 23.13
CA ASP A 55 11.25 -6.70 23.90
C ASP A 55 10.16 -5.78 23.31
N ILE A 56 9.39 -5.17 24.21
CA ILE A 56 8.39 -4.16 23.87
C ILE A 56 9.01 -2.80 24.18
N THR A 57 9.49 -2.12 23.12
CA THR A 57 10.30 -0.90 23.21
C THR A 57 9.60 0.27 23.90
N LYS A 58 8.26 0.30 23.91
CA LYS A 58 7.43 1.33 24.56
C LYS A 58 7.31 1.18 26.08
N ALA A 59 7.59 0.01 26.64
CA ALA A 59 7.53 -0.25 28.07
C ALA A 59 8.92 -0.18 28.71
N ASP A 60 8.97 -0.01 30.03
CA ASP A 60 10.21 -0.17 30.80
C ASP A 60 10.79 -1.57 30.55
N PHE A 61 12.12 -1.62 30.37
CA PHE A 61 12.79 -2.86 30.04
C PHE A 61 12.62 -3.88 31.17
N ASN A 62 11.85 -4.94 30.91
CA ASN A 62 11.64 -6.01 31.88
C ASN A 62 12.84 -6.95 31.89
N GLN A 63 13.84 -6.59 32.72
CA GLN A 63 15.08 -7.35 32.86
C GLN A 63 14.82 -8.80 33.32
N ALA A 64 13.78 -9.07 34.11
CA ALA A 64 13.47 -10.43 34.56
C ALA A 64 13.00 -11.31 33.40
N LYS A 65 12.11 -10.80 32.54
CA LYS A 65 11.64 -11.50 31.34
C LYS A 65 12.79 -11.72 30.34
N ALA A 66 13.62 -10.69 30.13
CA ALA A 66 14.79 -10.78 29.26
C ALA A 66 15.82 -11.80 29.76
N ASN A 67 16.12 -11.80 31.07
CA ASN A 67 17.01 -12.79 31.68
C ASN A 67 16.46 -14.21 31.56
N HIS A 68 15.14 -14.39 31.74
CA HIS A 68 14.50 -15.70 31.58
C HIS A 68 14.62 -16.22 30.15
N LEU A 69 14.33 -15.38 29.15
CA LEU A 69 14.46 -15.74 27.74
C LEU A 69 15.91 -16.05 27.37
N ALA A 70 16.85 -15.18 27.74
CA ALA A 70 18.27 -15.41 27.52
C ALA A 70 18.74 -16.72 28.15
N LYS A 71 18.26 -17.06 29.35
CA LYS A 71 18.57 -18.32 30.02
C LYS A 71 18.05 -19.55 29.28
N GLN A 72 16.85 -19.49 28.70
CA GLN A 72 16.31 -20.57 27.89
C GLN A 72 17.15 -20.81 26.64
N TRP A 73 17.51 -19.73 25.92
CA TRP A 73 18.36 -19.80 24.73
C TRP A 73 19.75 -20.34 25.04
N LEU A 74 20.41 -19.78 26.06
CA LEU A 74 21.75 -20.21 26.47
C LEU A 74 21.75 -21.64 27.02
N GLY A 75 20.71 -22.05 27.75
CA GLY A 75 20.58 -23.42 28.25
C GLY A 75 20.39 -24.46 27.14
N HIS A 76 19.76 -24.06 26.02
CA HIS A 76 19.61 -24.93 24.86
C HIS A 76 20.91 -25.06 24.04
N LEU A 77 21.67 -23.97 23.91
CA LEU A 77 22.87 -23.93 23.07
C LEU A 77 24.18 -24.27 23.83
N VAL A 78 24.19 -24.14 25.15
CA VAL A 78 25.33 -24.44 26.03
C VAL A 78 24.89 -25.47 27.09
N THR A 79 24.81 -26.73 26.67
CA THR A 79 24.23 -27.83 27.46
C THR A 79 25.16 -28.39 28.54
N ASP A 80 26.45 -28.05 28.51
CA ASP A 80 27.50 -28.66 29.33
C ASP A 80 27.91 -27.79 30.54
N ALA A 81 27.22 -26.68 30.78
CA ALA A 81 27.44 -25.80 31.92
C ALA A 81 26.64 -26.28 33.15
N GLN A 82 27.31 -26.40 34.31
CA GLN A 82 26.65 -26.77 35.57
C GLN A 82 25.86 -25.63 36.19
N LYS A 83 26.39 -24.41 36.05
CA LYS A 83 25.78 -23.18 36.53
C LYS A 83 25.95 -22.09 35.49
N MET A 84 24.91 -21.27 35.34
CA MET A 84 24.90 -20.14 34.43
C MET A 84 24.33 -18.91 35.12
N GLU A 85 25.11 -17.83 35.15
CA GLU A 85 24.72 -16.51 35.64
C GLU A 85 24.55 -15.58 34.44
N ILE A 86 23.44 -14.85 34.38
CA ILE A 86 23.05 -14.05 33.21
C ILE A 86 22.60 -12.67 33.68
N SER A 87 23.05 -11.65 32.96
CA SER A 87 22.60 -10.27 33.08
C SER A 87 22.22 -9.73 31.71
N THR A 88 21.11 -9.03 31.62
CA THR A 88 20.66 -8.35 30.40
C THR A 88 20.46 -6.87 30.68
N SER A 89 20.72 -6.02 29.68
CA SER A 89 20.44 -4.58 29.77
C SER A 89 20.05 -4.00 28.42
N ARG A 90 19.15 -3.02 28.42
CA ARG A 90 18.76 -2.22 27.26
C ARG A 90 19.31 -0.81 27.40
N LYS A 91 19.99 -0.30 26.37
CA LYS A 91 20.48 1.08 26.28
C LYS A 91 19.98 1.70 24.99
N ILE A 92 19.59 2.97 25.03
CA ILE A 92 19.36 3.76 23.81
C ILE A 92 20.72 4.28 23.36
N LYS A 93 21.11 3.99 22.11
CA LYS A 93 22.32 4.54 21.51
C LYS A 93 21.96 5.23 20.19
N GLU A 94 22.63 6.33 19.92
CA GLU A 94 22.65 6.97 18.61
C GLU A 94 24.00 6.63 17.99
N ASN A 95 24.02 5.94 16.84
CA ASN A 95 25.26 5.78 16.06
C ASN A 95 25.09 6.39 14.68
N HIS A 96 26.23 6.79 14.14
CA HIS A 96 26.39 7.20 12.76
C HIS A 96 26.70 5.94 11.94
N TYR A 97 25.80 5.54 11.03
CA TYR A 97 26.13 4.53 10.03
C TYR A 97 26.24 5.22 8.68
N GLY A 98 27.47 5.33 8.18
CA GLY A 98 27.77 5.90 6.87
C GLY A 98 28.49 4.88 6.03
N ILE A 99 27.82 4.32 5.02
CA ILE A 99 28.46 3.49 3.98
C ILE A 99 29.28 4.40 3.01
N SER A 100 29.17 5.73 3.15
CA SER A 100 30.09 6.68 2.52
C SER A 100 30.45 7.83 3.48
N ASN A 101 31.70 8.28 3.41
CA ASN A 101 32.23 9.38 4.23
C ASN A 101 31.56 10.75 3.98
N ASN A 102 30.68 10.86 3.00
CA ASN A 102 30.13 12.14 2.57
C ASN A 102 28.72 12.45 3.11
N SER A 103 28.03 11.52 3.77
CA SER A 103 26.73 11.77 4.42
C SER A 103 26.38 10.67 5.44
N PRO A 104 26.80 10.76 6.71
CA PRO A 104 26.40 9.80 7.72
C PRO A 104 24.91 9.97 8.06
N THR A 105 24.10 8.95 7.82
CA THR A 105 22.71 8.93 8.26
C THR A 105 22.68 8.57 9.75
N LYS A 106 22.00 9.41 10.54
CA LYS A 106 21.83 9.21 11.98
C LYS A 106 20.57 8.39 12.23
N PHE A 107 20.71 7.25 12.91
CA PHE A 107 19.58 6.45 13.38
C PHE A 107 19.76 6.15 14.87
N ALA A 108 18.66 6.26 15.61
CA ALA A 108 18.59 5.82 17.01
C ALA A 108 18.25 4.32 17.04
N TYR A 109 18.91 3.57 17.91
CA TYR A 109 18.65 2.14 18.08
C TYR A 109 18.67 1.75 19.56
N TYR A 110 17.88 0.74 19.89
CA TYR A 110 17.98 0.06 21.17
C TYR A 110 19.11 -0.98 21.07
N ARG A 111 20.10 -0.89 21.96
CA ARG A 111 21.14 -1.91 22.12
C ARG A 111 20.81 -2.80 23.30
N TYR A 112 20.84 -4.10 23.07
CA TYR A 112 20.61 -5.15 24.06
C TYR A 112 21.95 -5.83 24.34
N ASP A 113 22.52 -5.57 25.52
CA ASP A 113 23.75 -6.24 25.96
C ASP A 113 23.37 -7.42 26.86
N ILE A 114 23.90 -8.61 26.56
CA ILE A 114 23.81 -9.81 27.40
C ILE A 114 25.21 -10.15 27.91
N GLU A 115 25.31 -10.43 29.21
CA GLU A 115 26.51 -10.93 29.86
C GLU A 115 26.21 -12.29 30.50
N ALA A 116 27.04 -13.30 30.24
CA ALA A 116 26.84 -14.63 30.78
C ALA A 116 28.16 -15.23 31.29
N VAL A 117 28.06 -15.89 32.43
CA VAL A 117 29.15 -16.64 33.05
C VAL A 117 28.71 -18.09 33.22
N SER A 118 29.38 -19.00 32.54
CA SER A 118 29.17 -20.44 32.64
C SER A 118 30.25 -21.09 33.52
N THR A 119 29.86 -22.02 34.39
CA THR A 119 30.79 -22.75 35.27
C THR A 119 30.93 -24.19 34.80
N HIS A 120 32.17 -24.66 34.69
CA HIS A 120 32.53 -25.97 34.16
C HIS A 120 33.50 -26.69 35.10
N GLU A 121 33.31 -27.99 35.32
CA GLU A 121 34.27 -28.79 36.08
C GLU A 121 35.53 -29.10 35.27
N SER A 122 36.69 -28.98 35.91
CA SER A 122 37.95 -29.51 35.40
C SER A 122 37.92 -31.04 35.33
N TRP A 123 38.44 -31.58 34.21
CA TRP A 123 38.65 -33.01 34.03
C TRP A 123 39.83 -33.51 34.88
N PHE A 124 40.78 -32.65 35.21
CA PHE A 124 42.02 -33.00 35.91
C PHE A 124 42.12 -32.31 37.27
N LYS A 125 41.73 -33.02 38.34
CA LYS A 125 41.69 -32.49 39.71
C LYS A 125 43.03 -32.63 40.46
N PHE A 126 44.14 -32.23 39.83
CA PHE A 126 45.47 -32.31 40.45
C PHE A 126 45.64 -31.24 41.54
N THR A 127 46.18 -31.61 42.71
CA THR A 127 46.44 -30.66 43.82
C THR A 127 47.89 -30.20 43.90
N ASN A 128 48.84 -31.01 43.43
CA ASN A 128 50.27 -30.77 43.63
C ASN A 128 51.00 -30.38 42.33
N TRP A 129 50.28 -30.31 41.21
CA TRP A 129 50.82 -30.13 39.87
C TRP A 129 50.05 -29.01 39.17
N PRO A 130 50.69 -28.21 38.29
CA PRO A 130 50.01 -27.17 37.53
C PRO A 130 48.85 -27.74 36.71
N ALA A 131 47.65 -27.27 37.01
CA ALA A 131 46.39 -27.61 36.36
C ALA A 131 45.39 -26.46 36.56
N PHE A 132 44.25 -26.50 35.89
CA PHE A 132 43.17 -25.54 36.15
C PHE A 132 42.50 -25.81 37.50
N ASP A 133 41.81 -24.78 38.00
CA ASP A 133 40.97 -24.93 39.19
C ASP A 133 39.88 -25.98 38.99
N LYS A 134 39.39 -26.56 40.10
CA LYS A 134 38.32 -27.58 40.07
C LYS A 134 37.07 -27.10 39.33
N GLU A 135 36.76 -25.82 39.46
CA GLU A 135 35.69 -25.14 38.73
C GLU A 135 36.28 -23.98 37.94
N VAL A 136 36.06 -23.99 36.64
CA VAL A 136 36.52 -22.94 35.73
C VAL A 136 35.32 -22.13 35.25
N LYS A 137 35.37 -20.82 35.48
CA LYS A 137 34.36 -19.87 35.01
C LYS A 137 34.75 -19.35 33.63
N VAL A 138 33.84 -19.49 32.68
CA VAL A 138 33.97 -18.98 31.31
C VAL A 138 32.93 -17.90 31.10
N ALA A 139 33.40 -16.67 30.88
CA ALA A 139 32.56 -15.50 30.65
C ALA A 139 32.61 -15.04 29.19
N ASN A 140 31.47 -14.61 28.66
CA ASN A 140 31.38 -13.95 27.37
C ASN A 140 30.27 -12.87 27.40
N THR A 141 30.19 -12.06 26.35
CA THR A 141 29.15 -11.03 26.16
C THR A 141 28.60 -11.11 24.74
N GLY A 142 27.33 -10.79 24.55
CA GLY A 142 26.65 -10.69 23.26
C GLY A 142 25.90 -9.38 23.16
N ALA A 143 25.78 -8.83 21.96
CA ALA A 143 25.06 -7.59 21.74
C ALA A 143 24.26 -7.66 20.44
N ALA A 144 22.99 -7.26 20.53
CA ALA A 144 22.13 -7.04 19.38
C ALA A 144 21.58 -5.61 19.42
N GLY A 145 21.10 -5.12 18.28
CA GLY A 145 20.39 -3.86 18.27
C GLY A 145 19.21 -3.86 17.34
N ARG A 146 18.21 -3.07 17.75
CA ARG A 146 16.96 -2.88 17.04
C ARG A 146 16.83 -1.40 16.71
N ILE A 147 16.81 -1.09 15.41
CA ILE A 147 16.60 0.28 14.94
C ILE A 147 15.23 0.74 15.45
N GLN A 148 15.17 1.94 16.03
CA GLN A 148 13.89 2.57 16.35
C GLN A 148 13.20 2.82 15.02
N GLY A 149 12.03 2.20 14.79
CA GLY A 149 11.28 2.41 13.56
C GLY A 149 11.16 3.92 13.34
N ALA A 150 11.61 4.41 12.19
CA ALA A 150 11.46 5.82 11.88
C ALA A 150 9.95 6.11 11.71
N PRO A 151 9.49 7.33 12.04
CA PRO A 151 8.14 7.72 11.66
C PRO A 151 8.02 7.68 10.13
N ILE A 152 6.90 7.16 9.67
CA ILE A 152 6.64 6.90 8.25
C ILE A 152 5.41 7.69 7.80
N ASP A 153 5.46 8.21 6.57
CA ASP A 153 4.29 8.74 5.89
C ASP A 153 3.81 7.69 4.88
N ILE A 154 2.61 7.16 5.09
CA ILE A 154 2.02 6.12 4.24
C ILE A 154 0.74 6.64 3.58
N VAL A 155 0.59 6.33 2.30
CA VAL A 155 -0.60 6.61 1.51
C VAL A 155 -1.08 5.29 0.94
N PHE A 156 -2.26 4.87 1.36
CA PHE A 156 -2.95 3.73 0.77
C PHE A 156 -3.73 4.21 -0.45
N VAL A 157 -3.56 3.53 -1.57
CA VAL A 157 -4.30 3.72 -2.81
C VAL A 157 -5.06 2.44 -3.03
N ALA A 158 -6.36 2.48 -2.79
CA ALA A 158 -7.18 1.28 -2.64
C ALA A 158 -8.23 1.20 -3.73
N ASP A 159 -8.34 0.01 -4.32
CA ASP A 159 -9.34 -0.32 -5.31
C ASP A 159 -10.69 -0.54 -4.62
N PHE A 160 -11.65 0.30 -4.96
CA PHE A 160 -13.04 0.21 -4.53
C PHE A 160 -13.94 0.02 -5.76
N SER A 161 -13.43 -0.62 -6.82
CA SER A 161 -14.26 -0.98 -7.98
C SER A 161 -15.06 -2.25 -7.71
N GLU A 162 -16.14 -2.45 -8.46
CA GLU A 162 -16.99 -3.65 -8.40
C GLU A 162 -16.20 -4.96 -8.58
N SER A 163 -15.02 -4.96 -9.21
CA SER A 163 -14.21 -6.18 -9.33
C SER A 163 -13.61 -6.65 -8.00
N MET A 164 -13.66 -5.79 -6.98
CA MET A 164 -13.28 -6.06 -5.60
C MET A 164 -14.44 -6.64 -4.76
N ASP A 165 -15.66 -6.63 -5.29
CA ASP A 165 -16.80 -7.36 -4.77
C ASP A 165 -16.76 -8.84 -5.24
N ASN A 166 -17.16 -9.77 -4.39
CA ASN A 166 -17.29 -11.19 -4.70
C ASN A 166 -18.75 -11.64 -4.91
N ASP A 167 -19.75 -10.77 -4.73
CA ASP A 167 -21.16 -11.10 -4.91
C ASP A 167 -21.58 -11.27 -6.38
N GLN A 168 -20.63 -11.17 -7.32
CA GLN A 168 -20.76 -11.73 -8.66
C GLN A 168 -20.86 -13.27 -8.62
N LYS A 169 -22.09 -13.75 -8.35
CA LYS A 169 -22.62 -15.13 -8.37
C LYS A 169 -21.54 -16.23 -8.44
N GLY A 170 -21.14 -16.71 -7.26
CA GLY A 170 -20.64 -18.08 -7.09
C GLY A 170 -19.15 -18.23 -6.75
N TYR A 171 -18.55 -17.28 -6.04
CA TYR A 171 -17.30 -17.53 -5.32
C TYR A 171 -17.61 -18.26 -4.00
N GLN A 172 -17.44 -19.58 -3.99
CA GLN A 172 -17.24 -20.36 -2.77
C GLN A 172 -15.84 -20.97 -2.81
N PRO A 173 -14.81 -20.28 -2.29
CA PRO A 173 -13.54 -20.91 -2.02
C PRO A 173 -13.79 -21.94 -0.92
N ASN A 174 -13.85 -23.22 -1.30
CA ASN A 174 -13.94 -24.35 -0.37
C ASN A 174 -15.26 -24.55 0.41
N GLY A 175 -16.40 -24.07 -0.09
CA GLY A 175 -17.70 -24.43 0.48
C GLY A 175 -17.85 -24.09 1.97
N LYS A 176 -17.22 -23.00 2.41
CA LYS A 176 -17.43 -22.41 3.73
C LYS A 176 -17.92 -20.98 3.54
N GLU A 177 -19.03 -20.65 4.17
CA GLU A 177 -19.75 -19.38 4.12
C GLU A 177 -19.01 -18.21 4.85
N ASP A 178 -17.68 -18.29 5.03
CA ASP A 178 -16.91 -17.46 5.98
C ASP A 178 -15.56 -16.92 5.40
N ASP A 179 -15.39 -16.85 4.07
CA ASP A 179 -14.17 -16.25 3.49
C ASP A 179 -14.39 -14.74 3.29
N ASP A 180 -13.71 -13.90 4.08
CA ASP A 180 -13.69 -12.43 3.99
C ASP A 180 -13.61 -11.96 2.52
N ASP A 181 -14.49 -11.04 2.09
CA ASP A 181 -14.48 -10.51 0.72
C ASP A 181 -13.17 -9.79 0.39
N LYS A 182 -12.82 -9.64 -0.90
CA LYS A 182 -11.54 -8.97 -1.25
C LYS A 182 -11.50 -7.56 -0.67
N ILE A 183 -12.65 -6.88 -0.65
CA ILE A 183 -12.81 -5.56 -0.03
C ILE A 183 -12.64 -5.63 1.49
N ASP A 184 -13.19 -6.61 2.17
CA ASP A 184 -13.00 -6.82 3.61
C ASP A 184 -11.54 -7.12 3.95
N LEU A 185 -10.87 -7.95 3.16
CA LEU A 185 -9.44 -8.21 3.29
C LEU A 185 -8.62 -6.94 3.07
N LEU A 186 -8.99 -6.10 2.09
CA LEU A 186 -8.36 -4.80 1.88
C LEU A 186 -8.51 -3.91 3.12
N LYS A 187 -9.73 -3.76 3.64
CA LYS A 187 -10.04 -2.98 4.86
C LYS A 187 -9.25 -3.50 6.06
N LYS A 188 -9.16 -4.82 6.21
CA LYS A 188 -8.38 -5.51 7.25
C LYS A 188 -6.88 -5.27 7.15
N ILE A 189 -6.28 -5.37 5.95
CA ILE A 189 -4.86 -5.08 5.72
C ILE A 189 -4.55 -3.64 6.13
N VAL A 190 -5.39 -2.70 5.71
CA VAL A 190 -5.21 -1.28 6.03
C VAL A 190 -5.30 -1.07 7.54
N THR A 191 -6.28 -1.69 8.20
CA THR A 191 -6.46 -1.65 9.67
C THR A 191 -5.25 -2.21 10.42
N ASP A 192 -4.77 -3.39 10.04
CA ASP A 192 -3.65 -4.07 10.69
C ASP A 192 -2.35 -3.29 10.54
N VAL A 193 -2.01 -2.90 9.30
CA VAL A 193 -0.77 -2.16 9.01
C VAL A 193 -0.79 -0.80 9.71
N THR A 194 -1.90 -0.07 9.62
CA THR A 194 -2.04 1.26 10.24
C THR A 194 -1.96 1.16 11.77
N THR A 195 -2.64 0.19 12.37
CA THR A 195 -2.61 -0.03 13.83
C THR A 195 -1.22 -0.41 14.30
N ALA A 196 -0.54 -1.32 13.60
CA ALA A 196 0.83 -1.73 13.93
C ALA A 196 1.82 -0.57 13.82
N LEU A 197 1.77 0.21 12.73
CA LEU A 197 2.65 1.37 12.52
C LEU A 197 2.38 2.48 13.54
N HIS A 198 1.12 2.81 13.83
CA HIS A 198 0.77 3.81 14.84
C HIS A 198 1.17 3.36 16.25
N LYS A 199 0.97 2.08 16.57
CA LYS A 199 1.42 1.45 17.82
C LYS A 199 2.94 1.40 17.92
N ASN A 200 3.70 1.45 16.83
CA ASN A 200 5.15 1.54 16.90
C ASN A 200 5.61 3.00 16.99
N ASN A 201 5.08 3.88 16.13
CA ASN A 201 5.44 5.30 16.06
C ASN A 201 4.21 6.20 15.86
N PRO A 202 3.76 6.92 16.91
CA PRO A 202 2.64 7.86 16.82
C PRO A 202 2.87 9.04 15.87
N GLU A 203 4.14 9.34 15.56
CA GLU A 203 4.53 10.39 14.61
C GLU A 203 4.35 10.00 13.13
N SER A 204 3.95 8.75 12.88
CA SER A 204 3.56 8.29 11.54
C SER A 204 2.26 8.95 11.12
N SER A 205 2.09 9.16 9.82
CA SER A 205 0.86 9.73 9.26
C SER A 205 0.33 8.87 8.13
N PHE A 206 -0.99 8.85 8.02
CA PHE A 206 -1.71 7.94 7.13
C PHE A 206 -2.67 8.76 6.26
N ALA A 207 -2.78 8.38 4.99
CA ALA A 207 -3.77 8.87 4.05
C ALA A 207 -4.40 7.69 3.32
N PHE A 208 -5.63 7.88 2.85
CA PHE A 208 -6.38 6.86 2.13
C PHE A 208 -6.97 7.46 0.87
N ILE A 209 -6.73 6.82 -0.27
CA ILE A 209 -7.23 7.24 -1.57
C ILE A 209 -7.96 6.04 -2.17
N PRO A 210 -9.28 5.92 -1.95
CA PRO A 210 -10.08 4.99 -2.72
C PRO A 210 -10.13 5.47 -4.17
N PHE A 211 -10.12 4.54 -5.11
CA PHE A 211 -10.26 4.82 -6.53
C PHE A 211 -11.19 3.82 -7.19
N THR A 212 -11.87 4.35 -8.21
CA THR A 212 -12.66 3.61 -9.19
C THR A 212 -12.20 4.10 -10.57
N LYS A 213 -13.08 4.68 -11.40
CA LYS A 213 -12.72 5.41 -12.62
C LYS A 213 -12.14 6.80 -12.31
N ARG A 214 -12.42 7.34 -11.13
CA ARG A 214 -11.91 8.62 -10.61
C ARG A 214 -11.74 8.54 -9.09
N ILE A 215 -11.47 9.69 -8.48
CA ILE A 215 -11.40 9.82 -7.02
C ILE A 215 -12.37 10.90 -6.55
N VAL A 216 -12.95 10.69 -5.38
CA VAL A 216 -13.81 11.67 -4.72
C VAL A 216 -13.01 12.38 -3.64
N ILE A 217 -12.98 13.72 -3.67
CA ILE A 217 -12.28 14.53 -2.66
C ILE A 217 -13.25 15.41 -1.89
N GLN A 218 -12.87 15.71 -0.66
CA GLN A 218 -13.62 16.58 0.23
C GLN A 218 -12.97 17.99 0.27
N ARG A 219 -13.76 19.05 0.05
CA ARG A 219 -13.30 20.44 0.22
C ARG A 219 -14.33 21.30 0.92
N THR A 220 -13.85 22.23 1.74
CA THR A 220 -14.68 23.28 2.32
C THR A 220 -14.90 24.40 1.30
N ASP A 221 -16.16 24.77 1.06
CA ASP A 221 -16.51 25.88 0.19
C ASP A 221 -16.25 27.25 0.86
N ALA A 222 -16.45 28.34 0.09
CA ALA A 222 -16.25 29.70 0.57
C ALA A 222 -17.18 30.10 1.75
N LYS A 223 -18.23 29.32 2.02
CA LYS A 223 -19.18 29.52 3.11
C LYS A 223 -18.88 28.64 4.32
N GLY A 224 -17.80 27.86 4.30
CA GLY A 224 -17.44 26.94 5.39
C GLY A 224 -18.19 25.60 5.34
N LYS A 225 -18.98 25.34 4.29
CA LYS A 225 -19.71 24.07 4.14
C LYS A 225 -18.81 23.04 3.45
N LEU A 226 -18.84 21.83 3.96
CA LEU A 226 -18.16 20.69 3.36
C LEU A 226 -18.87 20.26 2.07
N ARG A 227 -18.09 19.98 1.03
CA ARG A 227 -18.60 19.46 -0.25
C ARG A 227 -17.68 18.40 -0.80
N PHE A 228 -18.24 17.43 -1.51
CA PHE A 228 -17.50 16.44 -2.24
C PHE A 228 -17.33 16.87 -3.69
N TYR A 229 -16.27 16.37 -4.33
CA TYR A 229 -15.96 16.64 -5.72
C TYR A 229 -15.42 15.38 -6.37
N CYS A 230 -16.02 15.01 -7.49
CA CYS A 230 -15.50 13.98 -8.38
C CYS A 230 -14.39 14.58 -9.23
N VAL A 231 -13.17 14.02 -9.16
CA VAL A 231 -11.99 14.63 -9.79
C VAL A 231 -11.12 13.64 -10.57
N SER A 232 -10.45 14.15 -11.63
CA SER A 232 -9.36 13.44 -12.30
C SER A 232 -8.06 14.26 -12.26
N PRO A 233 -6.90 13.63 -11.99
CA PRO A 233 -5.58 14.25 -12.06
C PRO A 233 -4.97 14.25 -13.48
N LEU A 234 -5.66 13.71 -14.50
CA LEU A 234 -5.18 13.68 -15.89
C LEU A 234 -5.01 15.07 -16.48
N LEU A 235 -3.84 15.43 -16.99
CA LEU A 235 -3.58 16.76 -17.54
C LEU A 235 -3.94 16.84 -19.02
N SER A 236 -4.54 17.96 -19.42
CA SER A 236 -4.71 18.30 -20.83
C SER A 236 -3.44 18.92 -21.43
N PRO A 237 -3.28 18.95 -22.77
CA PRO A 237 -2.13 19.58 -23.40
C PRO A 237 -1.96 21.05 -22.98
N GLN A 238 -0.72 21.43 -22.69
CA GLN A 238 -0.43 22.77 -22.16
C GLN A 238 -0.81 23.88 -23.15
N GLY A 239 -1.53 24.89 -22.67
CA GLY A 239 -2.01 26.01 -23.47
C GLY A 239 -3.16 25.65 -24.43
N SER A 240 -3.69 24.43 -24.37
CA SER A 240 -4.81 24.01 -25.21
C SER A 240 -6.14 24.58 -24.75
N VAL A 241 -7.12 24.59 -25.66
CA VAL A 241 -8.49 24.93 -25.33
C VAL A 241 -9.06 23.97 -24.28
N PHE A 242 -8.69 22.68 -24.32
CA PHE A 242 -9.04 21.69 -23.30
C PHE A 242 -8.56 22.10 -21.91
N GLU A 243 -7.30 22.48 -21.76
CA GLU A 243 -6.76 22.96 -20.48
C GLU A 243 -7.50 24.22 -20.01
N SER A 244 -7.81 25.14 -20.92
CA SER A 244 -8.52 26.38 -20.59
C SER A 244 -9.95 26.14 -20.07
N VAL A 245 -10.66 25.17 -20.65
CA VAL A 245 -12.02 24.77 -20.22
C VAL A 245 -11.94 24.05 -18.88
N ARG A 246 -11.07 23.04 -18.77
CA ARG A 246 -10.86 22.24 -17.55
C ARG A 246 -10.46 23.07 -16.33
N LYS A 247 -9.58 24.06 -16.51
CA LYS A 247 -9.16 24.98 -15.44
C LYS A 247 -10.15 26.10 -15.15
N SER A 248 -11.18 26.29 -15.98
CA SER A 248 -12.13 27.38 -15.79
C SER A 248 -12.97 27.14 -14.53
N PRO A 249 -13.00 28.06 -13.56
CA PRO A 249 -13.91 27.97 -12.40
C PRO A 249 -15.40 27.97 -12.78
N ALA A 250 -15.70 28.35 -14.03
CA ALA A 250 -17.05 28.32 -14.58
C ALA A 250 -17.45 26.95 -15.12
N PHE A 251 -16.51 26.10 -15.54
CA PHE A 251 -16.81 24.79 -16.11
C PHE A 251 -17.58 23.85 -15.15
N PRO A 252 -17.21 23.73 -13.86
CA PRO A 252 -17.99 22.95 -12.89
C PRO A 252 -19.43 23.49 -12.73
N LYS A 253 -19.59 24.82 -12.71
CA LYS A 253 -20.90 25.47 -12.59
C LYS A 253 -21.74 25.28 -13.84
N LEU A 254 -21.10 25.31 -15.00
CA LEU A 254 -21.71 25.01 -16.28
C LEU A 254 -22.27 23.59 -16.29
N VAL A 255 -21.47 22.59 -15.92
CA VAL A 255 -21.91 21.18 -15.82
C VAL A 255 -23.17 21.05 -14.96
N LEU A 256 -23.14 21.62 -13.74
CA LEU A 256 -24.31 21.63 -12.85
C LEU A 256 -25.51 22.41 -13.41
N THR A 257 -25.27 23.54 -14.08
CA THR A 257 -26.35 24.39 -14.62
C THR A 257 -27.01 23.75 -15.82
N MET A 258 -26.24 23.03 -16.63
CA MET A 258 -26.76 22.25 -17.74
C MET A 258 -27.60 21.10 -17.21
N HIS A 259 -27.10 20.32 -16.25
CA HIS A 259 -27.85 19.24 -15.61
C HIS A 259 -29.25 19.68 -15.16
N LYS A 260 -29.31 20.76 -14.36
CA LYS A 260 -30.56 21.34 -13.86
C LYS A 260 -31.59 21.74 -14.90
N LYS A 261 -31.12 22.07 -16.10
CA LYS A 261 -31.97 22.55 -17.20
C LYS A 261 -32.33 21.44 -18.17
N ASP A 262 -31.65 20.30 -18.10
CA ASP A 262 -31.70 19.23 -19.11
C ASP A 262 -32.36 17.94 -18.64
N HIS A 263 -33.35 17.98 -17.72
CA HIS A 263 -34.45 16.96 -17.67
C HIS A 263 -35.23 16.85 -19.02
N LYS A 264 -34.67 17.33 -20.14
CA LYS A 264 -35.21 17.35 -21.50
C LYS A 264 -34.15 17.04 -22.58
N CYS A 265 -33.08 16.32 -22.23
CA CYS A 265 -32.15 15.74 -23.22
C CYS A 265 -32.84 14.80 -24.22
N LYS A 266 -34.06 14.33 -23.92
CA LYS A 266 -34.86 13.46 -24.80
C LYS A 266 -35.84 14.28 -25.66
N THR A 267 -35.44 14.63 -26.88
CA THR A 267 -36.24 14.62 -28.14
C THR A 267 -35.56 15.44 -29.24
N SER A 268 -35.65 14.99 -30.49
CA SER A 268 -35.05 15.66 -31.66
C SER A 268 -35.52 17.10 -31.88
N ASP A 269 -36.67 17.49 -31.30
CA ASP A 269 -37.23 18.84 -31.41
C ASP A 269 -36.72 19.80 -30.31
N THR A 270 -36.15 19.30 -29.20
CA THR A 270 -35.56 20.12 -28.12
C THR A 270 -34.09 20.44 -28.35
N GLU A 271 -33.40 19.75 -29.27
CA GLU A 271 -31.97 19.93 -29.51
C GLU A 271 -31.60 21.37 -29.97
N ALA A 272 -32.52 22.06 -30.67
CA ALA A 272 -32.35 23.46 -31.05
C ALA A 272 -32.62 24.44 -29.90
N TYR A 273 -33.51 24.08 -28.97
CA TYR A 273 -33.81 24.87 -27.77
C TYR A 273 -32.70 24.71 -26.72
N GLY A 274 -32.27 23.47 -26.47
CA GLY A 274 -31.09 23.13 -25.67
C GLY A 274 -29.84 23.82 -26.21
N ARG A 275 -29.57 23.81 -27.52
CA ARG A 275 -28.43 24.56 -28.10
C ARG A 275 -28.48 26.06 -27.83
N LYS A 276 -29.65 26.70 -27.94
CA LYS A 276 -29.78 28.16 -27.65
C LYS A 276 -29.60 28.46 -26.17
N GLU A 277 -30.17 27.65 -25.29
CA GLU A 277 -30.07 27.84 -23.85
C GLU A 277 -28.64 27.55 -23.34
N ARG A 278 -27.99 26.50 -23.86
CA ARG A 278 -26.57 26.22 -23.66
C ARG A 278 -25.70 27.39 -24.11
N THR A 279 -25.93 27.92 -25.32
CA THR A 279 -25.20 29.09 -25.83
C THR A 279 -25.36 30.31 -24.92
N HIS A 280 -26.54 30.54 -24.34
CA HIS A 280 -26.74 31.61 -23.35
C HIS A 280 -25.95 31.36 -22.06
N ILE A 281 -26.00 30.15 -21.51
CA ILE A 281 -25.24 29.78 -20.30
C ILE A 281 -23.73 29.93 -20.55
N TYR A 282 -23.24 29.49 -21.71
CA TYR A 282 -21.85 29.65 -22.10
C TYR A 282 -21.40 31.12 -22.19
N ASN A 283 -22.26 31.98 -22.74
CA ASN A 283 -22.01 33.41 -22.81
C ASN A 283 -21.98 34.05 -21.42
N ASP A 284 -22.80 33.60 -20.48
CA ASP A 284 -22.81 34.07 -19.09
C ASP A 284 -21.50 33.72 -18.35
N TYR A 285 -20.79 32.68 -18.82
CA TYR A 285 -19.51 32.23 -18.28
C TYR A 285 -18.28 32.70 -19.09
N CYS A 286 -18.46 33.59 -20.07
CA CYS A 286 -17.41 34.20 -20.88
C CYS A 286 -16.52 33.21 -21.68
N PHE A 287 -17.06 32.06 -22.10
CA PHE A 287 -16.30 31.13 -22.95
C PHE A 287 -16.21 31.61 -24.41
N THR A 288 -15.06 31.41 -25.05
CA THR A 288 -14.92 31.61 -26.51
C THR A 288 -15.68 30.53 -27.28
N LYS A 289 -16.00 30.75 -28.57
CA LYS A 289 -16.67 29.74 -29.41
C LYS A 289 -15.96 28.39 -29.43
N GLU A 290 -14.62 28.40 -29.42
CA GLU A 290 -13.81 27.18 -29.37
C GLU A 290 -13.93 26.48 -28.01
N GLN A 291 -13.91 27.25 -26.92
CA GLN A 291 -14.10 26.72 -25.56
C GLN A 291 -15.50 26.14 -25.37
N ILE A 292 -16.52 26.77 -25.96
CA ILE A 292 -17.89 26.27 -25.96
C ILE A 292 -17.95 24.90 -26.61
N SER A 293 -17.38 24.75 -27.81
CA SER A 293 -17.38 23.46 -28.51
C SER A 293 -16.68 22.36 -27.72
N VAL A 294 -15.60 22.69 -27.02
CA VAL A 294 -14.87 21.75 -26.15
C VAL A 294 -15.68 21.39 -24.90
N ALA A 295 -16.31 22.38 -24.26
CA ALA A 295 -17.13 22.18 -23.08
C ALA A 295 -18.39 21.36 -23.39
N GLU A 296 -19.04 21.62 -24.53
CA GLU A 296 -20.16 20.80 -25.03
C GLU A 296 -19.73 19.35 -25.25
N ARG A 297 -18.50 19.12 -25.72
CA ARG A 297 -17.97 17.77 -25.91
C ARG A 297 -17.71 17.05 -24.60
N TYR A 298 -17.14 17.73 -23.61
CA TYR A 298 -16.98 17.15 -22.27
C TYR A 298 -18.31 16.79 -21.63
N LEU A 299 -19.33 17.63 -21.81
CA LEU A 299 -20.68 17.34 -21.32
C LEU A 299 -21.29 16.15 -22.05
N PHE A 300 -21.14 16.10 -23.37
CA PHE A 300 -21.59 14.94 -24.16
C PHE A 300 -20.94 13.63 -23.71
N TRP A 301 -19.70 13.66 -23.21
CA TRP A 301 -19.04 12.47 -22.64
C TRP A 301 -19.48 12.13 -21.22
N LEU A 302 -20.11 13.07 -20.50
CA LEU A 302 -20.65 12.87 -19.15
C LEU A 302 -22.11 12.39 -19.19
N CYS A 303 -22.86 12.74 -20.23
CA CYS A 303 -24.26 12.33 -20.35
C CYS A 303 -24.37 10.93 -20.97
N PRO A 304 -25.13 10.00 -20.35
CA PRO A 304 -25.51 8.77 -21.01
C PRO A 304 -26.35 9.14 -22.26
N PHE A 305 -25.95 8.61 -23.41
CA PHE A 305 -26.77 8.71 -24.62
C PHE A 305 -27.48 7.38 -24.78
N GLU A 306 -28.78 7.34 -24.48
CA GLU A 306 -29.64 6.28 -24.98
C GLU A 306 -29.70 6.40 -26.51
N ASP A 307 -29.20 5.39 -27.22
CA ASP A 307 -29.46 5.23 -28.64
C ASP A 307 -30.97 4.92 -28.82
N SER A 308 -31.79 5.98 -28.81
CA SER A 308 -33.24 5.92 -29.06
C SER A 308 -33.62 5.42 -30.47
N ASP A 309 -32.62 5.16 -31.33
CA ASP A 309 -32.79 4.65 -32.68
C ASP A 309 -32.36 3.18 -32.88
N SER A 310 -32.00 2.44 -31.81
CA SER A 310 -31.95 0.97 -31.90
C SER A 310 -33.34 0.33 -31.81
N LYS A 311 -34.34 0.91 -32.51
CA LYS A 311 -35.52 0.16 -32.96
C LYS A 311 -35.08 -0.85 -34.01
N SER A 312 -34.45 -1.94 -33.57
CA SER A 312 -34.48 -3.16 -34.35
C SER A 312 -35.95 -3.60 -34.40
N HIS A 313 -36.54 -3.47 -35.59
CA HIS A 313 -37.84 -4.03 -35.90
C HIS A 313 -37.79 -5.54 -35.68
N PHE A 314 -38.25 -6.03 -34.52
CA PHE A 314 -38.76 -7.39 -34.41
C PHE A 314 -40.00 -7.37 -33.52
N ASP A 315 -41.16 -7.27 -34.18
CA ASP A 315 -42.46 -7.62 -33.62
C ASP A 315 -42.39 -9.10 -33.19
N LEU A 316 -42.30 -9.36 -31.89
CA LEU A 316 -42.70 -10.64 -31.33
C LEU A 316 -43.75 -10.39 -30.25
N LYS A 317 -44.94 -10.87 -30.58
CA LYS A 317 -46.12 -10.92 -29.72
C LYS A 317 -45.84 -11.80 -28.50
N ASP A 318 -46.40 -11.36 -27.37
CA ASP A 318 -46.99 -12.15 -26.30
C ASP A 318 -46.38 -13.55 -26.07
N ASN A 319 -45.55 -13.69 -25.04
CA ASN A 319 -45.85 -14.56 -23.89
C ASN A 319 -44.64 -14.67 -22.93
N ASP A 320 -45.02 -14.74 -21.66
CA ASP A 320 -44.31 -15.26 -20.48
C ASP A 320 -43.40 -14.29 -19.72
N ASP A 321 -44.03 -13.73 -18.69
CA ASP A 321 -43.55 -13.21 -17.40
C ASP A 321 -42.38 -14.05 -16.82
N ASP A 322 -41.23 -13.42 -16.54
CA ASP A 322 -40.20 -13.78 -15.52
C ASP A 322 -38.78 -13.23 -15.88
N CYS A 323 -38.66 -12.01 -16.41
CA CYS A 323 -37.40 -11.26 -16.25
C CYS A 323 -37.73 -10.02 -15.39
N ASP A 324 -37.08 -9.90 -14.23
CA ASP A 324 -37.29 -8.78 -13.29
C ASP A 324 -36.97 -7.45 -14.01
N GLU A 325 -37.83 -6.45 -13.81
CA GLU A 325 -37.86 -5.20 -14.60
C GLU A 325 -36.59 -4.32 -14.45
N ASP A 326 -35.68 -4.69 -13.55
CA ASP A 326 -34.55 -3.85 -13.15
C ASP A 326 -33.18 -4.29 -13.73
N GLU A 327 -33.03 -5.48 -14.34
CA GLU A 327 -31.68 -5.96 -14.75
C GLU A 327 -31.52 -6.73 -16.08
N ASP A 328 -32.59 -7.18 -16.75
CA ASP A 328 -32.47 -8.13 -17.87
C ASP A 328 -33.10 -7.65 -19.20
N TYR A 329 -32.46 -7.99 -20.33
CA TYR A 329 -33.08 -7.87 -21.68
C TYR A 329 -33.04 -9.21 -22.43
N ILE A 330 -34.10 -9.48 -23.19
CA ILE A 330 -34.28 -10.74 -23.91
C ILE A 330 -33.62 -10.67 -25.30
N ILE A 331 -32.59 -11.48 -25.52
CA ILE A 331 -32.10 -11.81 -26.86
C ILE A 331 -32.48 -13.27 -27.16
N GLY A 332 -33.53 -13.48 -27.95
CA GLY A 332 -33.88 -14.82 -28.43
C GLY A 332 -34.16 -15.85 -27.33
N HIS A 333 -35.24 -15.65 -26.56
CA HIS A 333 -35.77 -16.60 -25.56
C HIS A 333 -34.91 -16.88 -24.31
N GLU A 334 -33.77 -16.22 -24.11
CA GLU A 334 -32.98 -16.32 -22.88
C GLU A 334 -32.87 -14.94 -22.20
N CYS A 335 -33.14 -14.84 -20.89
CA CYS A 335 -32.85 -13.63 -20.10
C CYS A 335 -31.32 -13.56 -19.95
N SER A 336 -30.71 -12.47 -20.42
CA SER A 336 -29.27 -12.21 -20.31
C SER A 336 -29.06 -10.96 -19.46
N LYS A 337 -28.27 -11.09 -18.37
CA LYS A 337 -27.81 -9.95 -17.57
C LYS A 337 -27.03 -9.00 -18.46
N MET A 338 -27.36 -7.71 -18.41
CA MET A 338 -26.79 -6.71 -19.33
C MET A 338 -25.26 -6.76 -19.37
N PRO A 339 -24.63 -6.96 -20.54
CA PRO A 339 -23.23 -6.61 -20.72
C PRO A 339 -23.14 -5.08 -20.73
N PHE A 340 -22.60 -4.51 -19.64
CA PHE A 340 -22.16 -3.11 -19.45
C PHE A 340 -22.38 -2.20 -20.69
N ARG A 341 -23.30 -1.23 -20.64
CA ARG A 341 -23.58 -0.31 -21.76
C ARG A 341 -22.31 0.49 -22.17
N TYR A 342 -21.70 0.11 -23.30
CA TYR A 342 -20.25 0.24 -23.56
C TYR A 342 -19.73 1.39 -24.47
N LYS A 343 -20.50 2.42 -24.89
CA LYS A 343 -20.04 3.23 -26.07
C LYS A 343 -19.61 4.69 -25.87
N ASN A 344 -20.18 5.44 -24.91
CA ASN A 344 -19.91 6.88 -24.81
C ASN A 344 -19.15 7.31 -23.54
N ASN A 345 -19.29 6.57 -22.44
CA ASN A 345 -18.69 6.91 -21.14
C ASN A 345 -17.17 6.64 -21.11
N LEU A 346 -16.64 5.85 -22.05
CA LEU A 346 -15.21 5.56 -22.22
C LEU A 346 -14.41 6.68 -22.91
N ARG A 347 -14.73 7.98 -22.73
CA ARG A 347 -14.09 9.02 -23.55
C ARG A 347 -13.57 10.22 -22.79
N ILE A 348 -14.08 10.51 -21.60
CA ILE A 348 -13.63 11.70 -20.87
C ILE A 348 -12.22 11.55 -20.30
N ASP A 349 -11.86 10.35 -19.85
CA ASP A 349 -10.55 10.06 -19.23
C ASP A 349 -9.62 9.20 -20.11
N TYR A 350 -10.01 8.95 -21.37
CA TYR A 350 -9.20 8.19 -22.32
C TYR A 350 -9.03 8.95 -23.63
N ASN A 351 -7.88 8.84 -24.29
CA ASN A 351 -7.72 9.34 -25.65
C ASN A 351 -8.27 8.28 -26.64
N PRO A 352 -9.46 8.47 -27.23
CA PRO A 352 -10.03 7.46 -28.13
C PRO A 352 -9.12 7.28 -29.36
N THR A 353 -8.79 6.04 -29.68
CA THR A 353 -7.93 5.69 -30.82
C THR A 353 -8.69 5.66 -32.15
N ASP A 354 -10.03 5.54 -32.12
CA ASP A 354 -10.87 5.30 -33.30
C ASP A 354 -11.87 6.43 -33.64
N MET A 355 -11.57 7.68 -33.27
CA MET A 355 -12.34 8.84 -33.75
C MET A 355 -11.86 9.28 -35.14
N THR A 356 -11.97 8.38 -36.12
CA THR A 356 -11.66 8.68 -37.54
C THR A 356 -12.46 9.87 -38.07
N ASN A 357 -13.68 10.08 -37.56
CA ASN A 357 -14.58 11.16 -37.95
C ASN A 357 -14.45 12.46 -37.15
N SER A 358 -13.56 12.54 -36.13
CA SER A 358 -13.33 13.80 -35.41
C SER A 358 -11.93 13.92 -34.78
N PRO A 359 -10.86 13.97 -35.62
CA PRO A 359 -9.48 13.97 -35.15
C PRO A 359 -9.10 15.19 -34.30
N GLN A 360 -9.84 16.31 -34.37
CA GLN A 360 -9.60 17.47 -33.50
C GLN A 360 -9.88 17.21 -32.01
N TRP A 361 -10.58 16.11 -31.69
CA TRP A 361 -10.90 15.71 -30.32
C TRP A 361 -10.00 14.59 -29.80
N ASN A 362 -9.05 14.11 -30.60
CA ASN A 362 -8.02 13.19 -30.16
C ASN A 362 -6.99 13.93 -29.30
N ASN A 363 -6.44 13.26 -28.29
CA ASN A 363 -5.38 13.78 -27.42
C ASN A 363 -5.82 14.97 -26.53
N HIS A 364 -7.06 14.99 -26.03
CA HIS A 364 -7.46 15.96 -25.00
C HIS A 364 -6.77 15.70 -23.65
N ILE A 365 -6.15 14.52 -23.48
CA ILE A 365 -5.25 14.16 -22.38
C ILE A 365 -3.81 14.10 -22.89
N ASP A 366 -2.92 14.82 -22.22
CA ASP A 366 -1.48 14.78 -22.46
C ASP A 366 -0.83 13.76 -21.52
N ILE A 367 -0.67 12.53 -22.03
CA ILE A 367 -0.10 11.39 -21.29
C ILE A 367 1.32 11.69 -20.81
N LYS A 368 2.14 12.30 -21.68
CA LYS A 368 3.55 12.60 -21.35
C LYS A 368 3.64 13.65 -20.26
N ARG A 369 2.80 14.68 -20.33
CA ARG A 369 2.73 15.72 -19.32
C ARG A 369 2.20 15.16 -18.01
N THR A 370 1.12 14.39 -18.03
CA THR A 370 0.52 13.75 -16.86
C THR A 370 1.53 12.87 -16.13
N ALA A 371 2.27 12.03 -16.86
CA ALA A 371 3.29 11.16 -16.27
C ALA A 371 4.50 11.93 -15.71
N LYS A 372 4.74 13.18 -16.14
CA LYS A 372 5.94 13.97 -15.80
C LYS A 372 5.68 15.03 -14.72
N GLU A 373 4.55 15.72 -14.78
CA GLU A 373 4.18 16.82 -13.88
C GLU A 373 3.54 16.29 -12.59
N ILE A 374 4.33 15.61 -11.77
CA ILE A 374 3.87 15.07 -10.48
C ILE A 374 3.56 16.22 -9.51
N ASN A 375 2.30 16.30 -9.07
CA ASN A 375 1.83 17.38 -8.23
C ASN A 375 2.04 17.07 -6.73
N LEU A 376 2.87 17.87 -6.06
CA LEU A 376 3.12 17.79 -4.62
C LEU A 376 2.44 18.91 -3.84
N SER A 377 1.44 19.61 -4.38
CA SER A 377 0.80 20.74 -3.70
C SER A 377 -0.34 20.31 -2.77
N LYS A 378 -0.61 21.11 -1.72
CA LYS A 378 -1.69 20.86 -0.74
C LYS A 378 -3.06 20.65 -1.37
N LEU A 379 -3.35 21.42 -2.41
CA LEU A 379 -4.59 21.36 -3.16
C LEU A 379 -4.17 21.15 -4.62
N PRO A 380 -3.96 19.90 -5.04
CA PRO A 380 -3.62 19.64 -6.42
C PRO A 380 -4.70 20.25 -7.32
N LEU A 381 -4.23 20.88 -8.39
CA LEU A 381 -5.06 21.32 -9.49
C LEU A 381 -5.52 20.07 -10.22
N PHE A 382 -6.64 19.52 -9.78
CA PHE A 382 -7.38 18.56 -10.58
C PHE A 382 -7.95 19.30 -11.78
N SER A 383 -7.79 18.68 -12.93
CA SER A 383 -8.12 19.24 -14.23
C SER A 383 -9.61 19.11 -14.53
N SER A 384 -10.31 18.14 -13.93
CA SER A 384 -11.78 18.13 -13.89
C SER A 384 -12.17 18.12 -12.42
N ILE A 385 -12.83 19.18 -11.97
CA ILE A 385 -13.45 19.22 -10.65
C ILE A 385 -14.94 19.32 -10.90
N ILE A 386 -15.69 18.29 -10.52
CA ILE A 386 -17.13 18.29 -10.69
C ILE A 386 -17.76 18.21 -9.30
N PRO A 387 -18.61 19.16 -8.91
CA PRO A 387 -19.20 19.14 -7.57
C PRO A 387 -20.08 17.92 -7.45
N TYR A 388 -19.80 17.14 -6.42
CA TYR A 388 -20.51 15.93 -6.05
C TYR A 388 -21.39 16.34 -4.86
N ASP A 389 -22.53 16.99 -5.17
CA ASP A 389 -23.41 17.62 -4.18
C ASP A 389 -24.88 17.38 -4.55
N HIS A 390 -25.53 16.48 -3.81
CA HIS A 390 -26.95 16.13 -3.91
C HIS A 390 -27.89 17.21 -3.31
N LEU A 391 -27.36 18.27 -2.67
CA LEU A 391 -28.15 19.27 -1.92
C LEU A 391 -28.97 20.24 -2.78
N GLN A 392 -29.34 19.86 -4.00
CA GLN A 392 -30.36 20.55 -4.77
C GLN A 392 -31.47 19.57 -5.15
N ASP A 393 -32.40 19.39 -4.21
CA ASP A 393 -33.79 18.96 -4.35
C ASP A 393 -34.16 18.39 -5.75
N GLY A 394 -34.11 17.07 -5.90
CA GLY A 394 -34.71 16.34 -7.04
C GLY A 394 -33.94 16.38 -8.36
N LEU A 395 -32.61 16.50 -8.33
CA LEU A 395 -31.76 16.46 -9.53
C LEU A 395 -31.17 15.07 -9.83
N PHE A 396 -31.31 14.14 -8.90
CA PHE A 396 -30.84 12.77 -8.96
C PHE A 396 -31.99 11.99 -8.30
N ASP A 397 -33.07 11.75 -9.04
CA ASP A 397 -34.15 10.87 -8.59
C ASP A 397 -33.78 9.49 -9.12
N ASP A 398 -33.73 8.50 -8.23
CA ASP A 398 -33.15 7.17 -8.44
C ASP A 398 -33.99 6.28 -9.40
N ASP A 399 -35.18 6.75 -9.80
CA ASP A 399 -36.15 5.98 -10.58
C ASP A 399 -36.04 6.18 -12.10
N ASP A 400 -35.27 7.17 -12.58
CA ASP A 400 -35.12 7.45 -14.02
C ASP A 400 -33.63 7.42 -14.40
N ASP A 401 -33.26 6.47 -15.29
CA ASP A 401 -31.97 6.22 -16.01
C ASP A 401 -31.30 7.44 -16.72
N ASP A 402 -31.71 8.67 -16.39
CA ASP A 402 -31.59 9.90 -17.16
C ASP A 402 -30.63 10.93 -16.53
N GLY A 403 -29.98 10.57 -15.41
CA GLY A 403 -28.99 11.40 -14.72
C GLY A 403 -27.65 11.54 -15.44
N ILE A 404 -26.83 12.53 -15.05
CA ILE A 404 -25.40 12.44 -15.39
C ILE A 404 -24.84 11.31 -14.54
N ASP A 405 -24.30 10.27 -15.19
CA ASP A 405 -23.61 9.10 -14.62
C ASP A 405 -22.36 9.48 -13.79
N PHE A 406 -22.51 10.32 -12.77
CA PHE A 406 -21.42 10.68 -11.85
C PHE A 406 -21.06 9.51 -10.96
N GLU A 407 -22.08 8.78 -10.54
CA GLU A 407 -22.04 7.51 -9.81
C GLU A 407 -21.05 6.57 -10.51
N ARG A 408 -21.35 6.21 -11.77
CA ARG A 408 -20.51 5.32 -12.59
C ARG A 408 -19.05 5.76 -12.83
N HIS A 409 -18.67 7.01 -12.53
CA HIS A 409 -17.31 7.51 -12.66
C HIS A 409 -16.58 7.67 -11.33
N CYS A 410 -17.29 7.81 -10.22
CA CYS A 410 -16.73 8.19 -8.94
C CYS A 410 -17.19 7.19 -7.86
N ALA A 411 -18.22 7.51 -7.11
CA ALA A 411 -18.82 6.67 -6.08
C ALA A 411 -20.34 6.86 -6.19
N GLU A 412 -21.16 5.99 -5.61
CA GLU A 412 -22.58 6.25 -5.39
C GLU A 412 -22.80 7.00 -4.06
N TRP A 413 -24.05 7.26 -3.69
CA TRP A 413 -24.41 7.90 -2.42
C TRP A 413 -25.04 6.87 -1.50
N GLU A 414 -24.61 6.85 -0.23
CA GLU A 414 -25.39 6.22 0.82
C GLU A 414 -26.62 7.08 1.17
N ASP A 415 -27.77 6.43 1.34
CA ASP A 415 -29.05 7.07 1.67
C ASP A 415 -28.99 8.04 2.89
N ASP A 416 -29.81 9.10 2.80
CA ASP A 416 -30.11 10.14 3.81
C ASP A 416 -28.98 11.10 4.27
N ASP A 417 -27.71 10.70 4.31
CA ASP A 417 -26.64 11.49 4.97
C ASP A 417 -25.80 12.37 4.03
N ASN A 418 -26.02 12.30 2.72
CA ASN A 418 -25.22 13.02 1.71
C ASN A 418 -23.70 12.77 1.90
N VAL A 419 -23.31 11.50 2.01
CA VAL A 419 -21.91 11.07 2.00
C VAL A 419 -21.72 10.09 0.83
N PRO A 420 -20.71 10.28 -0.02
CA PRO A 420 -20.37 9.29 -1.05
C PRO A 420 -19.88 8.01 -0.38
N GLU A 421 -20.17 6.87 -0.98
CA GLU A 421 -19.74 5.54 -0.50
C GLU A 421 -18.25 5.49 -0.23
N HIS A 422 -17.43 6.15 -1.05
CA HIS A 422 -16.01 6.26 -0.77
C HIS A 422 -15.43 7.62 -1.15
N TYR A 423 -14.45 8.08 -0.38
CA TYR A 423 -13.79 9.36 -0.60
C TYR A 423 -12.38 9.41 0.00
N VAL A 424 -11.56 10.32 -0.51
CA VAL A 424 -10.17 10.52 -0.06
C VAL A 424 -10.13 11.02 1.38
N LEU A 425 -9.39 10.31 2.22
CA LEU A 425 -8.99 10.75 3.56
C LEU A 425 -7.59 11.36 3.50
N ASP A 426 -7.53 12.68 3.66
CA ASP A 426 -6.28 13.44 3.60
C ASP A 426 -5.29 13.01 4.70
N ARG A 427 -4.00 13.05 4.35
CA ARG A 427 -2.91 12.66 5.25
C ARG A 427 -2.93 13.44 6.55
N ARG A 428 -2.98 12.73 7.67
CA ARG A 428 -2.83 13.34 9.00
C ARG A 428 -2.11 12.41 9.98
N LYS A 429 -1.56 13.03 11.02
CA LYS A 429 -1.11 12.33 12.23
C LYS A 429 -2.31 12.10 13.13
N TYR A 430 -2.24 11.03 13.91
CA TYR A 430 -3.26 10.69 14.91
C TYR A 430 -2.62 10.70 16.27
N TYR A 431 -3.30 11.27 17.27
CA TYR A 431 -2.70 11.45 18.60
C TYR A 431 -2.98 10.28 19.56
N SER A 432 -3.93 9.41 19.20
CA SER A 432 -4.29 8.23 19.97
C SER A 432 -4.96 7.18 19.08
N THR A 433 -5.01 5.93 19.54
CA THR A 433 -5.78 4.87 18.85
C THR A 433 -7.25 5.23 18.67
N LYS A 434 -7.85 5.94 19.64
CA LYS A 434 -9.25 6.40 19.51
C LYS A 434 -9.43 7.45 18.41
N ASP A 435 -8.46 8.35 18.27
CA ASP A 435 -8.44 9.36 17.21
C ASP A 435 -8.20 8.73 15.83
N LEU A 436 -7.32 7.72 15.78
CA LEU A 436 -7.07 6.91 14.59
C LEU A 436 -8.33 6.18 14.12
N ASN A 437 -8.98 5.44 15.01
CA ASN A 437 -10.18 4.67 14.65
C ASN A 437 -11.27 5.61 14.13
N LYS A 438 -11.68 6.58 14.95
CA LYS A 438 -12.80 7.49 14.65
C LYS A 438 -12.66 8.28 13.34
N HIS A 439 -11.43 8.68 13.00
CA HIS A 439 -11.18 9.60 11.89
C HIS A 439 -10.42 8.97 10.72
N PHE A 440 -10.21 7.65 10.74
CA PHE A 440 -9.53 6.94 9.67
C PHE A 440 -10.13 5.55 9.47
N LEU A 441 -9.97 4.65 10.45
CA LEU A 441 -10.33 3.24 10.26
C LEU A 441 -11.85 3.05 10.18
N ASP A 442 -12.60 3.65 11.10
CA ASP A 442 -14.07 3.60 11.09
C ASP A 442 -14.62 4.20 9.77
N LYS A 443 -13.93 5.20 9.21
CA LYS A 443 -14.29 5.81 7.93
C LYS A 443 -13.98 4.96 6.72
N ILE A 444 -13.01 4.07 6.79
CA ILE A 444 -12.67 3.14 5.70
C ILE A 444 -13.58 1.92 5.78
N GLU A 445 -13.96 1.51 6.99
CA GLU A 445 -14.87 0.39 7.22
C GLU A 445 -16.26 0.66 6.62
N GLU A 446 -16.75 1.89 6.79
CA GLU A 446 -18.00 2.41 6.23
C GLU A 446 -17.98 2.57 4.70
N MET A 447 -16.85 2.37 4.00
CA MET A 447 -16.79 2.58 2.55
C MET A 447 -17.26 1.37 1.74
N GLU A 448 -17.97 1.62 0.65
CA GLU A 448 -18.47 0.60 -0.28
C GLU A 448 -17.84 0.77 -1.67
N GLU A 449 -17.75 -0.36 -2.39
CA GLU A 449 -17.22 -0.44 -3.74
C GLU A 449 -18.27 -0.12 -4.81
N ASP A 450 -17.83 0.54 -5.88
CA ASP A 450 -18.67 0.95 -7.01
C ASP A 450 -17.82 1.12 -8.29
N GLY A 451 -18.42 0.89 -9.44
CA GLY A 451 -17.91 1.27 -10.74
C GLY A 451 -16.68 0.50 -11.20
N GLY A 452 -15.98 1.07 -12.17
CA GLY A 452 -14.87 0.39 -12.86
C GLY A 452 -13.49 0.70 -12.29
N THR A 453 -12.47 -0.06 -12.70
CA THR A 453 -11.10 0.01 -12.17
C THR A 453 -10.14 0.87 -13.02
N ASP A 454 -9.74 2.05 -12.53
CA ASP A 454 -8.66 2.89 -13.11
C ASP A 454 -7.60 3.27 -12.05
N MET A 455 -6.72 2.34 -11.70
CA MET A 455 -5.75 2.50 -10.60
C MET A 455 -4.83 3.71 -10.76
N TYR A 456 -4.51 4.07 -12.00
CA TYR A 456 -3.66 5.23 -12.29
C TYR A 456 -4.22 6.55 -11.74
N GLN A 457 -5.54 6.67 -11.52
CA GLN A 457 -6.19 7.87 -10.96
C GLN A 457 -5.78 8.06 -9.49
N GLY A 458 -5.91 6.99 -8.69
CA GLY A 458 -5.48 6.99 -7.29
C GLY A 458 -3.96 7.17 -7.15
N LEU A 459 -3.18 6.49 -8.01
CA LEU A 459 -1.72 6.58 -8.01
C LEU A 459 -1.21 7.99 -8.37
N LEU A 460 -1.87 8.69 -9.30
CA LEU A 460 -1.55 10.07 -9.65
C LEU A 460 -1.90 11.07 -8.54
N ALA A 461 -2.87 10.76 -7.68
CA ALA A 461 -3.26 11.59 -6.56
C ALA A 461 -2.40 11.39 -5.30
N ALA A 462 -1.84 10.19 -5.10
CA ALA A 462 -1.01 9.87 -3.93
C ALA A 462 0.13 10.87 -3.63
N PRO A 463 0.87 11.41 -4.62
CA PRO A 463 1.94 12.36 -4.37
C PRO A 463 1.51 13.64 -3.62
N SER A 464 0.29 14.14 -3.84
CA SER A 464 -0.17 15.38 -3.16
C SER A 464 -0.33 15.18 -1.65
N GLN A 465 -0.60 13.95 -1.22
CA GLN A 465 -0.72 13.61 0.21
C GLN A 465 0.60 13.78 0.95
N PHE A 466 1.74 13.77 0.25
CA PHE A 466 3.06 14.06 0.83
C PHE A 466 3.39 15.56 0.92
N TYR A 467 2.46 16.46 0.57
CA TYR A 467 2.69 17.89 0.79
C TYR A 467 2.94 18.17 2.27
N GLY A 468 4.03 18.89 2.56
CA GLY A 468 4.43 19.22 3.93
C GLY A 468 4.89 18.01 4.77
N ALA A 469 5.08 16.83 4.16
CA ALA A 469 5.63 15.65 4.81
C ALA A 469 7.07 15.90 5.29
N THR A 470 7.32 15.63 6.58
CA THR A 470 8.63 15.78 7.21
C THR A 470 9.33 14.45 7.49
N ASN A 471 8.58 13.34 7.45
CA ASN A 471 9.12 12.02 7.71
C ASN A 471 9.98 11.56 6.52
N LYS A 472 11.11 10.91 6.82
CA LYS A 472 12.08 10.46 5.81
C LYS A 472 11.58 9.29 4.98
N GLU A 473 10.79 8.42 5.60
CA GLU A 473 10.18 7.26 4.96
C GLU A 473 8.83 7.66 4.36
N ARG A 474 8.68 7.45 3.05
CA ARG A 474 7.47 7.77 2.28
C ARG A 474 7.04 6.55 1.49
N VAL A 475 5.81 6.11 1.70
CA VAL A 475 5.34 4.84 1.16
C VAL A 475 3.99 5.00 0.51
N ILE A 476 3.89 4.51 -0.72
CA ILE A 476 2.62 4.34 -1.41
C ILE A 476 2.36 2.83 -1.47
N VAL A 477 1.25 2.40 -0.88
CA VAL A 477 0.77 1.01 -0.96
C VAL A 477 -0.47 1.01 -1.83
N VAL A 478 -0.39 0.35 -2.98
CA VAL A 478 -1.52 0.16 -3.89
C VAL A 478 -2.15 -1.20 -3.61
N LEU A 479 -3.46 -1.26 -3.39
CA LEU A 479 -4.23 -2.49 -3.13
C LEU A 479 -5.25 -2.65 -4.25
N SER A 480 -5.14 -3.69 -5.08
CA SER A 480 -6.02 -3.92 -6.23
C SER A 480 -5.88 -5.35 -6.77
N ASP A 481 -6.90 -5.87 -7.44
CA ASP A 481 -6.80 -7.12 -8.21
C ASP A 481 -6.02 -6.96 -9.54
N GLY A 482 -5.80 -5.70 -9.94
CA GLY A 482 -5.04 -5.31 -11.13
C GLY A 482 -5.84 -5.34 -12.43
N LEU A 483 -7.16 -5.50 -12.38
CA LEU A 483 -8.00 -5.28 -13.56
C LEU A 483 -7.99 -3.78 -13.90
N GLU A 484 -7.93 -3.44 -15.18
CA GLU A 484 -7.96 -2.04 -15.62
C GLU A 484 -8.98 -1.94 -16.75
N ASN A 485 -9.76 -0.86 -16.78
CA ASN A 485 -10.75 -0.67 -17.85
C ASN A 485 -10.12 -0.43 -19.24
N ASN A 486 -8.81 -0.16 -19.30
CA ASN A 486 -8.13 0.33 -20.50
C ASN A 486 -6.58 0.29 -20.36
N ASP A 487 -5.89 0.69 -21.43
CA ASP A 487 -4.42 0.71 -21.52
C ASP A 487 -3.76 2.04 -21.05
N MET A 488 -4.49 2.96 -20.41
CA MET A 488 -3.97 4.26 -19.99
C MET A 488 -2.85 4.11 -18.97
N PHE A 489 -2.96 3.19 -18.02
CA PHE A 489 -1.89 2.95 -17.05
C PHE A 489 -0.60 2.50 -17.75
N ASP A 490 -0.69 1.59 -18.72
CA ASP A 490 0.45 1.17 -19.56
C ASP A 490 1.06 2.34 -20.35
N LYS A 491 0.23 3.20 -20.94
CA LYS A 491 0.68 4.42 -21.63
C LYS A 491 1.39 5.40 -20.70
N LEU A 492 0.85 5.63 -19.50
CA LEU A 492 1.43 6.51 -18.48
C LEU A 492 2.74 5.97 -17.92
N GLU A 493 2.79 4.66 -17.63
CA GLU A 493 4.00 3.99 -17.16
C GLU A 493 5.11 4.05 -18.22
N LYS A 494 4.79 3.78 -19.50
CA LYS A 494 5.74 3.93 -20.63
C LYS A 494 6.24 5.37 -20.76
N ALA A 495 5.41 6.36 -20.40
CA ALA A 495 5.80 7.77 -20.33
C ALA A 495 6.61 8.13 -19.06
N GLY A 496 6.82 7.18 -18.15
CA GLY A 496 7.69 7.28 -16.99
C GLY A 496 6.98 7.63 -15.68
N LEU A 497 5.67 7.40 -15.54
CA LEU A 497 4.86 7.78 -14.37
C LEU A 497 5.52 7.37 -13.04
N CYS A 498 5.69 6.07 -12.79
CA CYS A 498 6.20 5.58 -11.49
C CYS A 498 7.63 6.03 -11.20
N LYS A 499 8.47 6.15 -12.24
CA LYS A 499 9.82 6.72 -12.13
C LYS A 499 9.79 8.18 -11.71
N ASN A 500 8.86 8.96 -12.25
CA ASN A 500 8.71 10.38 -11.93
C ASN A 500 8.07 10.57 -10.54
N ILE A 501 7.12 9.73 -10.13
CA ILE A 501 6.59 9.70 -8.75
C ILE A 501 7.72 9.46 -7.75
N LYS A 502 8.50 8.39 -7.94
CA LYS A 502 9.66 8.08 -7.09
C LYS A 502 10.60 9.28 -7.00
N ARG A 503 11.01 9.86 -8.14
CA ARG A 503 11.89 11.04 -8.17
C ARG A 503 11.31 12.26 -7.44
N ALA A 504 10.03 12.55 -7.65
CA ALA A 504 9.36 13.69 -7.03
C ALA A 504 9.32 13.55 -5.51
N LEU A 505 9.10 12.33 -5.01
CA LEU A 505 9.04 12.05 -3.58
C LEU A 505 10.41 11.87 -2.93
N SER A 506 11.47 11.56 -3.67
CA SER A 506 12.83 11.35 -3.13
C SER A 506 13.49 12.63 -2.63
N HIS A 507 13.04 13.81 -3.04
CA HIS A 507 13.63 15.08 -2.63
C HIS A 507 12.57 16.07 -2.17
N ASN A 508 12.82 16.76 -1.05
CA ASN A 508 11.98 17.90 -0.69
C ASN A 508 12.48 19.20 -1.37
N SER A 509 11.73 20.29 -1.20
CA SER A 509 12.08 21.62 -1.71
C SER A 509 13.40 22.19 -1.17
N LYS A 510 13.96 21.59 -0.11
CA LYS A 510 15.27 21.94 0.49
C LYS A 510 16.40 21.02 0.00
N GLY A 511 16.12 20.04 -0.85
CA GLY A 511 17.10 19.09 -1.39
C GLY A 511 17.41 17.89 -0.48
N GLU A 512 16.69 17.72 0.63
CA GLU A 512 16.89 16.57 1.53
C GLU A 512 16.36 15.29 0.89
N SER A 513 17.15 14.22 0.96
CA SER A 513 16.80 12.90 0.43
C SER A 513 15.81 12.19 1.35
N HIS A 514 14.79 11.59 0.74
CA HIS A 514 13.77 10.75 1.38
C HIS A 514 13.82 9.36 0.75
N ASN A 515 13.53 8.36 1.57
CA ASN A 515 13.36 6.99 1.13
C ASN A 515 11.93 6.81 0.64
N VAL A 516 11.77 6.25 -0.55
CA VAL A 516 10.48 6.15 -1.23
C VAL A 516 10.24 4.71 -1.65
N HIS A 517 9.15 4.13 -1.16
CA HIS A 517 8.73 2.78 -1.48
C HIS A 517 7.37 2.82 -2.18
N LEU A 518 7.28 2.11 -3.31
CA LEU A 518 6.01 1.81 -3.96
C LEU A 518 5.80 0.30 -3.82
N LEU A 519 4.71 -0.08 -3.19
CA LEU A 519 4.29 -1.45 -2.94
C LEU A 519 2.97 -1.70 -3.65
N PHE A 520 2.80 -2.89 -4.21
CA PHE A 520 1.54 -3.34 -4.81
C PHE A 520 1.09 -4.62 -4.12
N VAL A 521 -0.10 -4.59 -3.53
CA VAL A 521 -0.77 -5.74 -2.93
C VAL A 521 -1.79 -6.23 -3.96
N LYS A 522 -1.47 -7.36 -4.58
CA LYS A 522 -2.28 -8.00 -5.61
C LYS A 522 -3.34 -8.89 -4.96
N PHE A 523 -4.60 -8.64 -5.28
CA PHE A 523 -5.71 -9.55 -4.99
C PHE A 523 -5.89 -10.54 -6.14
N SER A 524 -6.39 -11.73 -5.84
CA SER A 524 -6.61 -12.73 -6.88
C SER A 524 -7.80 -12.39 -7.75
N HIS A 525 -7.60 -12.55 -9.05
CA HIS A 525 -8.67 -12.64 -10.00
C HIS A 525 -9.08 -14.11 -10.18
N ARG A 526 -10.37 -14.38 -10.36
CA ARG A 526 -10.87 -15.73 -10.67
C ARG A 526 -10.47 -16.05 -12.11
N GLU A 527 -9.44 -16.88 -12.30
CA GLU A 527 -9.31 -17.57 -13.60
C GLU A 527 -10.54 -18.48 -13.72
N LYS A 528 -11.44 -18.23 -14.70
CA LYS A 528 -12.51 -19.18 -15.04
C LYS A 528 -11.85 -20.56 -15.19
N ALA A 529 -12.32 -21.54 -14.42
CA ALA A 529 -11.84 -22.90 -14.53
C ALA A 529 -12.11 -23.36 -15.97
N LYS A 530 -11.05 -23.83 -16.63
CA LYS A 530 -11.11 -24.34 -18.00
C LYS A 530 -12.03 -25.57 -18.02
N GLY A 531 -13.31 -25.39 -18.36
CA GLY A 531 -14.27 -26.50 -18.38
C GLY A 531 -15.77 -26.17 -18.42
N ASP A 532 -16.19 -24.90 -18.30
CA ASP A 532 -17.59 -24.53 -18.54
C ASP A 532 -17.76 -24.10 -20.00
N ASP A 533 -18.43 -24.96 -20.77
CA ASP A 533 -18.67 -24.90 -22.21
C ASP A 533 -19.75 -23.85 -22.59
N ASP A 534 -19.61 -22.61 -22.13
CA ASP A 534 -20.42 -21.50 -22.63
C ASP A 534 -19.54 -20.55 -23.46
N ASP A 535 -19.88 -20.42 -24.73
CA ASP A 535 -19.23 -19.67 -25.82
C ASP A 535 -19.30 -18.14 -25.63
N ASP A 536 -19.05 -17.64 -24.41
CA ASP A 536 -18.86 -16.21 -24.19
C ASP A 536 -17.39 -15.86 -24.39
N GLU A 537 -17.16 -14.98 -25.36
CA GLU A 537 -15.88 -14.37 -25.71
C GLU A 537 -15.01 -14.19 -24.47
N GLU A 538 -13.85 -14.83 -24.50
CA GLU A 538 -12.70 -14.57 -23.65
C GLU A 538 -12.55 -13.05 -23.52
N LEU A 539 -13.15 -12.46 -22.47
CA LEU A 539 -12.97 -11.07 -22.12
C LEU A 539 -11.47 -10.94 -21.94
N ASP A 540 -10.83 -10.35 -22.94
CA ASP A 540 -9.40 -10.10 -23.06
C ASP A 540 -9.06 -9.04 -22.00
N HIS A 541 -9.23 -9.39 -20.73
CA HIS A 541 -8.83 -8.63 -19.57
C HIS A 541 -7.32 -8.54 -19.69
N HIS A 542 -6.89 -7.43 -20.31
CA HIS A 542 -5.51 -7.15 -20.62
C HIS A 542 -4.66 -7.58 -19.44
N ASN A 543 -3.82 -8.59 -19.68
CA ASN A 543 -2.88 -9.12 -18.71
C ASN A 543 -1.98 -7.95 -18.27
N SER A 544 -2.43 -7.22 -17.24
CA SER A 544 -1.90 -5.93 -16.77
C SER A 544 -0.62 -6.17 -15.95
N LEU A 545 -0.40 -7.41 -15.53
CA LEU A 545 0.75 -7.86 -14.78
C LEU A 545 2.12 -7.32 -15.28
N PRO A 546 2.39 -7.19 -16.60
CA PRO A 546 3.61 -6.58 -17.10
C PRO A 546 3.74 -5.10 -16.75
N VAL A 547 2.67 -4.29 -16.80
CA VAL A 547 2.76 -2.86 -16.44
C VAL A 547 3.00 -2.70 -14.94
N TYR A 548 2.30 -3.48 -14.10
CA TYR A 548 2.51 -3.52 -12.66
C TYR A 548 3.95 -3.92 -12.31
N LYS A 549 4.51 -4.96 -12.95
CA LYS A 549 5.92 -5.35 -12.77
C LYS A 549 6.90 -4.24 -13.17
N ARG A 550 6.63 -3.45 -14.21
CA ARG A 550 7.52 -2.33 -14.57
C ARG A 550 7.47 -1.18 -13.56
N CYS A 551 6.29 -0.89 -13.00
CA CYS A 551 6.11 0.17 -12.02
C CYS A 551 6.66 -0.19 -10.62
N PHE A 552 6.26 -1.36 -10.10
CA PHE A 552 6.50 -1.79 -8.72
C PHE A 552 7.72 -2.72 -8.60
N GLY A 553 8.11 -3.43 -9.66
CA GLY A 553 9.27 -4.33 -9.64
C GLY A 553 9.03 -5.56 -8.77
N GLU A 554 9.95 -5.83 -7.85
CA GLU A 554 9.87 -6.95 -6.89
C GLU A 554 8.94 -6.65 -5.71
N ASN A 555 8.47 -5.40 -5.57
CA ASN A 555 7.62 -4.94 -4.47
C ASN A 555 6.14 -5.32 -4.66
N ILE A 556 5.86 -6.50 -5.22
CA ILE A 556 4.52 -7.03 -5.44
C ILE A 556 4.27 -8.14 -4.42
N ILE A 557 3.24 -7.96 -3.60
CA ILE A 557 2.82 -8.88 -2.53
C ILE A 557 1.48 -9.51 -2.94
N ASP A 558 1.35 -10.82 -2.79
CA ASP A 558 0.13 -11.55 -3.13
C ASP A 558 -0.77 -11.65 -1.88
N ALA A 559 -2.03 -11.19 -2.01
CA ALA A 559 -3.01 -11.13 -0.93
C ALA A 559 -3.63 -12.50 -0.56
N ASN A 560 -3.38 -13.57 -1.33
CA ASN A 560 -3.87 -14.92 -0.98
C ASN A 560 -3.21 -15.51 0.28
N LYS A 561 -2.15 -14.88 0.79
CA LYS A 561 -1.42 -15.33 1.99
C LYS A 561 -1.90 -14.55 3.21
N HIS A 562 -3.21 -14.60 3.46
CA HIS A 562 -3.98 -13.83 4.44
C HIS A 562 -3.22 -13.52 5.74
N ASP A 563 -2.63 -14.53 6.39
CA ASP A 563 -2.01 -14.40 7.72
C ASP A 563 -0.64 -13.68 7.74
N LYS A 564 -0.11 -13.26 6.58
CA LYS A 564 1.26 -12.74 6.46
C LYS A 564 1.40 -11.47 5.64
N ILE A 565 0.32 -10.87 5.14
CA ILE A 565 0.41 -9.68 4.27
C ILE A 565 0.81 -8.46 5.08
N SER A 566 0.13 -8.23 6.20
CA SER A 566 0.47 -7.17 7.15
C SER A 566 1.92 -7.31 7.61
N ASP A 567 2.36 -8.54 7.93
CA ASP A 567 3.75 -8.82 8.26
C ASP A 567 4.72 -8.63 7.08
N ALA A 568 4.34 -8.96 5.85
CA ALA A 568 5.17 -8.77 4.67
C ALA A 568 5.34 -7.29 4.33
N ILE A 569 4.27 -6.50 4.45
CA ILE A 569 4.30 -5.05 4.31
C ILE A 569 5.16 -4.48 5.43
N LEU A 570 4.88 -4.83 6.69
CA LEU A 570 5.67 -4.37 7.82
C LEU A 570 7.14 -4.74 7.65
N ASN A 571 7.49 -5.96 7.27
CA ASN A 571 8.87 -6.38 7.01
C ASN A 571 9.50 -5.55 5.88
N HIS A 572 8.81 -5.27 4.78
CA HIS A 572 9.32 -4.37 3.74
C HIS A 572 9.55 -2.94 4.26
N LEU A 573 8.76 -2.51 5.24
CA LEU A 573 8.86 -1.20 5.89
C LEU A 573 9.86 -1.18 7.06
N THR A 574 10.19 -2.35 7.61
CA THR A 574 11.00 -2.52 8.82
C THR A 574 12.27 -3.34 8.56
N ASP A 575 12.66 -3.64 7.33
CA ASP A 575 13.83 -4.49 6.97
C ASP A 575 15.20 -3.90 7.43
N GLU A 576 15.17 -2.92 8.32
CA GLU A 576 16.29 -2.46 9.15
C GLU A 576 16.29 -3.06 10.58
N THR A 577 15.33 -3.90 10.97
CA THR A 577 15.23 -4.39 12.36
C THR A 577 15.93 -5.74 12.57
N GLY A 578 17.12 -5.68 13.17
CA GLY A 578 17.81 -6.83 13.77
C GLY A 578 19.22 -7.05 13.25
N HIS A 579 20.12 -6.08 13.39
CA HIS A 579 21.52 -6.28 13.03
C HIS A 579 22.36 -6.72 14.24
N ASN A 580 23.25 -7.69 14.03
CA ASN A 580 24.37 -7.93 14.94
C ASN A 580 25.30 -6.71 14.86
N PHE A 581 25.33 -5.94 15.95
CA PHE A 581 26.30 -4.85 16.05
C PHE A 581 27.63 -5.43 16.50
N TYR A 582 28.67 -5.26 15.68
CA TYR A 582 30.03 -5.62 16.07
C TYR A 582 30.40 -4.97 17.41
N ARG A 583 31.12 -5.76 18.22
CA ARG A 583 31.54 -5.44 19.59
C ARG A 583 32.32 -4.14 19.73
#